data_AF-A0A6A1PZX9-F1
#
_entry.id   AF-A0A6A1PZX9-F1
#
_cell.length_a   1.000
_cell.length_b   1.000
_cell.length_c   1.000
_cell.angle_alpha   90.00
_cell.angle_beta   90.00
_cell.angle_gamma   90.00
#
_symmetry.space_group_name_H-M   'P 1'
#
loop_
_entity.id
_entity.type
_entity.pdbx_description
1 polymer ?
#
loop_
_entity_poly.entity_id
_entity_poly.type
_entity_poly.pdbx_seq_one_letter_code
_entity_poly.pdbx_strand_id
1 'polypeptide(L)'
;MFQRLCIHVIQRLRPVHAHLYLQPGMEDGSDDMDASVEDIGGRSCVTRFVRTLLLIMEHGVKPHSKHLTEYFAFLYEFAKMGEEESQFLLSLQAISTMVHFYMGTKGPEN
;
A
#
# COMPACT_ATOMS: atom_id res chain seq x y z
N MET A 1 -15.46 10.45 1.09
CA MET A 1 -14.87 11.69 0.52
C MET A 1 -13.36 11.55 0.29
N PHE A 2 -12.64 10.92 1.22
CA PHE A 2 -11.19 10.73 1.18
C PHE A 2 -10.76 9.92 -0.04
N GLN A 3 -11.42 8.78 -0.30
CA GLN A 3 -11.12 7.92 -1.43
C GLN A 3 -11.10 8.67 -2.78
N ARG A 4 -12.17 9.43 -3.09
CA ARG A 4 -12.27 10.19 -4.35
C ARG A 4 -11.16 11.22 -4.51
N LEU A 5 -10.78 11.89 -3.42
CA LEU A 5 -9.69 12.88 -3.44
C LEU A 5 -8.34 12.22 -3.72
N CYS A 6 -8.01 11.15 -2.99
CA CYS A 6 -6.75 10.42 -3.20
C CYS A 6 -6.63 9.87 -4.62
N ILE A 7 -7.70 9.23 -5.12
CA ILE A 7 -7.75 8.68 -6.48
C ILE A 7 -7.52 9.79 -7.53
N HIS A 8 -8.19 10.93 -7.38
CA HIS A 8 -8.01 12.07 -8.30
C HIS A 8 -6.57 12.60 -8.31
N VAL A 9 -5.94 12.70 -7.14
CA VAL A 9 -4.54 13.14 -7.03
C VAL A 9 -3.60 12.11 -7.67
N ILE A 10 -3.78 10.83 -7.38
CA ILE A 10 -2.96 9.75 -7.94
C ILE A 10 -3.08 9.72 -9.47
N GLN A 11 -4.29 9.86 -10.02
CA GLN A 11 -4.49 9.91 -11.48
C GLN A 11 -3.67 11.02 -12.15
N ARG A 12 -3.51 12.18 -11.50
CA ARG A 12 -2.68 13.27 -12.01
C ARG A 12 -1.18 12.99 -11.89
N LEU A 13 -0.76 12.25 -10.87
CA LEU A 13 0.64 11.87 -10.65
C LEU A 13 1.06 10.67 -11.50
N ARG A 14 0.12 9.80 -11.88
CA ARG A 14 0.37 8.54 -12.58
C ARG A 14 1.32 8.65 -13.78
N PRO A 15 1.20 9.63 -14.71
CA PRO A 15 2.10 9.71 -15.85
C PRO A 15 3.58 9.86 -15.48
N VAL A 16 3.86 10.47 -14.34
CA VAL A 16 5.23 10.70 -13.84
C VAL A 16 5.68 9.61 -12.88
N HIS A 17 4.75 8.93 -12.21
CA HIS A 17 5.07 8.03 -11.11
C HIS A 17 4.89 6.54 -11.40
N ALA A 18 4.03 6.14 -12.35
CA ALA A 18 3.69 4.71 -12.55
C ALA A 18 4.92 3.83 -12.78
N HIS A 19 5.87 4.31 -13.61
CA HIS A 19 7.11 3.60 -13.91
C HIS A 19 8.07 3.45 -12.71
N LEU A 20 7.82 4.17 -11.61
CA LEU A 20 8.60 4.11 -10.37
C LEU A 20 8.01 3.12 -9.35
N TYR A 21 6.79 2.59 -9.57
CA TYR A 21 6.07 1.81 -8.55
C TYR A 21 6.74 0.48 -8.23
N LEU A 22 7.36 -0.13 -9.25
CA LEU A 22 8.04 -1.43 -9.13
C LEU A 22 9.56 -1.28 -9.03
N GLN A 23 10.08 -0.05 -9.06
CA GLN A 23 11.51 0.16 -8.92
C GLN A 23 11.91 -0.02 -7.45
N PRO A 24 13.02 -0.72 -7.15
CA PRO A 24 13.59 -0.72 -5.82
C PRO A 24 13.89 0.72 -5.38
N GLY A 25 13.76 1.00 -4.08
CA GLY A 25 14.17 2.29 -3.54
C GLY A 25 15.67 2.50 -3.65
N MET A 26 16.11 3.72 -3.35
CA MET A 26 17.52 4.05 -3.41
C MET A 26 18.20 3.46 -2.19
N GLU A 27 18.98 2.40 -2.40
CA GLU A 27 20.03 2.02 -1.46
C GLU A 27 21.11 3.10 -1.49
N ASP A 28 21.20 3.88 -0.43
CA ASP A 28 22.35 4.74 -0.17
C ASP A 28 23.53 3.83 0.20
N GLY A 29 24.15 3.21 -0.80
CA GLY A 29 25.53 2.68 -0.75
C GLY A 29 25.93 1.76 0.40
N SER A 30 25.05 0.89 0.89
CA SER A 30 25.45 -0.21 1.80
C SER A 30 25.34 -1.55 1.07
N ASP A 31 26.50 -2.20 0.88
CA ASP A 31 26.70 -3.55 0.34
C ASP A 31 26.11 -4.67 1.24
N ASP A 32 24.91 -4.46 1.79
CA ASP A 32 24.16 -5.52 2.46
C ASP A 32 23.22 -6.13 1.42
N MET A 33 23.61 -7.33 0.95
CA MET A 33 22.87 -8.27 0.11
C MET A 33 21.57 -8.76 0.77
N ASP A 34 20.73 -7.84 1.20
CA ASP A 34 19.35 -8.08 1.64
C ASP A 34 18.52 -6.82 1.37
N ALA A 35 18.56 -6.35 0.12
CA ALA A 35 17.53 -5.46 -0.44
C ALA A 35 16.20 -6.22 -0.39
N SER A 36 15.64 -6.32 0.81
CA SER A 36 14.43 -7.06 1.07
C SER A 36 13.35 -6.48 0.17
N VAL A 37 12.42 -7.33 -0.25
CA VAL A 37 11.22 -6.96 -1.04
C VAL A 37 10.46 -5.76 -0.42
N GLU A 38 10.80 -5.37 0.82
CA GLU A 38 10.29 -4.24 1.58
C GLU A 38 10.56 -2.86 0.96
N ASP A 39 11.52 -2.66 0.05
CA ASP A 39 11.79 -1.30 -0.51
C ASP A 39 11.29 -1.07 -1.94
N ILE A 40 10.51 -1.99 -2.52
CA ILE A 40 9.87 -1.74 -3.82
C ILE A 40 8.98 -0.49 -3.74
N GLY A 41 9.06 0.38 -4.74
CA GLY A 41 8.30 1.63 -4.79
C GLY A 41 8.81 2.71 -3.84
N GLY A 42 10.02 2.60 -3.27
CA GLY A 42 10.61 3.66 -2.42
C GLY A 42 10.77 5.01 -3.15
N ARG A 43 10.87 4.99 -4.49
CA ARG A 43 11.09 6.19 -5.32
C ARG A 43 9.83 7.01 -5.64
N SER A 44 8.64 6.53 -5.28
CA SER A 44 7.39 7.21 -5.57
C SER A 44 6.64 7.60 -4.30
N CYS A 45 6.16 8.85 -4.25
CA CYS A 45 5.35 9.32 -3.13
C CYS A 45 3.98 8.60 -3.08
N VAL A 46 3.47 8.12 -4.23
CA VAL A 46 2.19 7.39 -4.29
C VAL A 46 2.31 6.02 -3.62
N THR A 47 3.35 5.26 -3.94
CA THR A 47 3.61 3.93 -3.37
C THR A 47 3.94 4.02 -1.90
N ARG A 48 4.75 5.01 -1.49
CA ARG A 48 5.00 5.31 -0.07
C ARG A 48 3.71 5.62 0.68
N PHE A 49 2.83 6.43 0.11
CA PHE A 49 1.52 6.72 0.68
C PHE A 49 0.66 5.46 0.86
N VAL A 50 0.57 4.62 -0.18
CA VAL A 50 -0.18 3.35 -0.14
C VAL A 50 0.41 2.39 0.91
N ARG A 51 1.74 2.28 1.00
CA ARG A 51 2.43 1.48 2.02
C ARG A 51 2.12 1.99 3.43
N THR A 52 2.22 3.29 3.68
CA THR A 52 1.86 3.88 4.97
C THR A 52 0.40 3.62 5.32
N LEU A 53 -0.50 3.72 4.34
CA LEU A 53 -1.89 3.38 4.51
C LEU A 53 -2.07 1.92 4.95
N LEU A 54 -1.35 0.96 4.36
CA LEU A 54 -1.45 -0.47 4.70
C LEU A 54 -0.89 -0.74 6.11
N LEU A 55 0.24 -0.13 6.47
CA LEU A 55 0.81 -0.21 7.81
C LEU A 55 -0.13 0.33 8.89
N ILE A 56 -0.87 1.40 8.59
CA ILE A 56 -1.89 1.93 9.50
C ILE A 56 -3.01 0.91 9.72
N MET A 57 -3.44 0.17 8.68
CA MET A 57 -4.42 -0.91 8.88
C MET A 57 -3.87 -2.01 9.77
N GLU A 58 -2.63 -2.43 9.53
CA GLU A 58 -2.02 -3.57 10.22
C GLU A 58 -1.82 -3.32 11.72
N HIS A 59 -1.38 -2.12 12.10
CA HIS A 59 -0.99 -1.82 13.49
C HIS A 59 -1.81 -0.73 14.19
N GLY A 60 -2.51 0.13 13.43
CA GLY A 60 -3.02 1.41 13.93
C GLY A 60 -4.53 1.52 14.09
N VAL A 61 -5.32 0.62 13.51
CA VAL A 61 -6.77 0.81 13.41
C VAL A 61 -7.53 -0.19 14.29
N LYS A 62 -8.32 0.34 15.25
CA LYS A 62 -9.35 -0.47 15.92
C LYS A 62 -10.35 -0.98 14.86
N PRO A 63 -10.74 -2.27 14.85
CA PRO A 63 -11.58 -2.91 13.81
C PRO A 63 -12.91 -2.22 13.48
N HIS A 64 -13.35 -1.28 14.32
CA HIS A 64 -14.63 -0.57 14.21
C HIS A 64 -14.49 0.87 13.64
N SER A 65 -13.39 1.16 12.92
CA SER A 65 -13.22 2.47 12.30
C SER A 65 -14.25 2.70 11.19
N LYS A 66 -15.06 3.75 11.34
CA LYS A 66 -16.12 4.15 10.39
C LYS A 66 -15.61 4.43 8.96
N HIS A 67 -14.30 4.48 8.75
CA HIS A 67 -13.66 4.83 7.49
C HIS A 67 -13.06 3.63 6.73
N LEU A 68 -13.18 2.41 7.27
CA LEU A 68 -12.67 1.18 6.62
C LEU A 68 -13.21 1.00 5.21
N THR A 69 -14.49 1.24 4.98
CA THR A 69 -15.11 1.15 3.65
C THR A 69 -14.46 2.10 2.64
N GLU A 70 -14.09 3.32 3.04
CA GLU A 70 -13.39 4.24 2.14
C GLU A 70 -11.98 3.76 1.81
N TYR A 71 -11.34 3.06 2.75
CA TYR A 71 -10.02 2.47 2.54
C TYR A 71 -10.06 1.31 1.54
N PHE A 72 -10.98 0.36 1.71
CA PHE A 72 -11.16 -0.76 0.77
C PHE A 72 -11.52 -0.25 -0.63
N ALA A 73 -12.42 0.72 -0.70
CA ALA A 73 -12.78 1.36 -1.97
C ALA A 73 -11.57 2.06 -2.61
N PHE A 74 -10.68 2.65 -1.82
CA PHE A 74 -9.45 3.25 -2.32
C PHE A 74 -8.51 2.21 -2.92
N LEU A 75 -8.19 1.13 -2.20
CA LEU A 75 -7.30 0.09 -2.72
C LEU A 75 -7.84 -0.56 -3.99
N TYR A 76 -9.15 -0.82 -4.03
CA TYR A 76 -9.82 -1.39 -5.20
C TYR A 76 -9.73 -0.47 -6.42
N GLU A 77 -10.01 0.83 -6.23
CA GLU A 77 -9.92 1.80 -7.33
C GLU A 77 -8.48 2.07 -7.75
N PHE A 78 -7.51 2.01 -6.83
CA PHE A 78 -6.09 2.08 -7.15
C PHE A 78 -5.64 0.89 -8.01
N ALA A 79 -5.99 -0.34 -7.62
CA ALA A 79 -5.68 -1.55 -8.39
C ALA A 79 -6.24 -1.48 -9.83
N LYS A 80 -7.44 -0.91 -10.00
CA LYS A 80 -8.08 -0.78 -11.32
C LYS A 80 -7.45 0.26 -12.25
N MET A 81 -6.50 1.07 -11.78
CA MET A 81 -5.89 2.10 -12.62
C MET A 81 -4.97 1.54 -13.70
N GLY A 82 -4.33 0.39 -13.44
CA GLY A 82 -3.38 -0.20 -14.35
C GLY A 82 -2.61 -1.37 -13.75
N GLU A 83 -1.71 -1.91 -14.57
CA GLU A 83 -0.91 -3.08 -14.20
C GLU A 83 0.12 -2.74 -13.13
N GLU A 84 0.75 -1.57 -13.21
CA GLU A 84 1.77 -1.15 -12.24
C GLU A 84 1.20 -1.03 -10.82
N GLU A 85 -0.01 -0.47 -10.68
CA GLU A 85 -0.72 -0.38 -9.41
C GLU A 85 -1.08 -1.76 -8.85
N SER A 86 -1.59 -2.65 -9.71
CA SER A 86 -1.94 -4.01 -9.33
C SER A 86 -0.72 -4.81 -8.87
N GLN A 87 0.36 -4.79 -9.64
CA GLN A 87 1.60 -5.49 -9.32
C GLN A 87 2.21 -4.97 -8.03
N PHE A 88 2.17 -3.66 -7.80
CA PHE A 88 2.65 -3.06 -6.55
C PHE A 88 1.84 -3.53 -5.33
N LEU A 89 0.51 -3.60 -5.44
CA LEU A 89 -0.31 -4.14 -4.34
C LEU A 89 -0.05 -5.63 -4.09
N LEU A 90 0.24 -6.41 -5.14
CA LEU A 90 0.64 -7.82 -5.01
C LEU A 90 1.99 -7.95 -4.30
N SER A 91 2.99 -7.13 -4.65
CA SER A 91 4.31 -7.16 -3.99
C SER A 91 4.23 -6.78 -2.51
N LEU A 92 3.26 -5.94 -2.13
CA LEU A 92 2.97 -5.60 -0.73
C LEU A 92 2.12 -6.64 0.00
N GLN A 93 1.68 -7.72 -0.66
CA GLN A 93 0.74 -8.68 -0.10
C GLN A 93 -0.54 -8.03 0.48
N ALA A 94 -1.04 -6.96 -0.17
CA ALA A 94 -2.11 -6.13 0.36
C ALA A 94 -3.37 -6.94 0.74
N ILE A 95 -3.74 -7.95 -0.07
CA ILE A 95 -4.87 -8.84 0.22
C ILE A 95 -4.65 -9.61 1.52
N SER A 96 -3.45 -10.16 1.74
CA SER A 96 -3.11 -10.88 2.97
C SER A 96 -3.24 -9.95 4.18
N THR A 97 -2.68 -8.74 4.12
CA THR A 97 -2.80 -7.73 5.19
C THR A 97 -4.28 -7.43 5.49
N MET A 98 -5.11 -7.25 4.46
CA MET A 98 -6.54 -6.97 4.59
C MET A 98 -7.31 -8.15 5.19
N VAL A 99 -6.99 -9.38 4.79
CA VAL A 99 -7.62 -10.60 5.34
C VAL A 99 -7.22 -10.79 6.80
N HIS A 100 -5.93 -10.65 7.13
CA HIS A 100 -5.45 -10.72 8.51
C HIS A 100 -6.11 -9.66 9.41
N PHE A 101 -6.25 -8.45 8.90
CA PHE A 101 -6.99 -7.39 9.59
C PHE A 101 -8.45 -7.80 9.88
N TYR A 102 -9.15 -8.35 8.89
CA TYR A 102 -10.56 -8.74 9.02
C TYR A 102 -10.79 -9.98 9.87
N MET A 103 -9.92 -10.97 9.76
CA MET A 103 -10.03 -12.20 10.55
C MET A 103 -9.72 -11.95 12.04
N GLY A 104 -9.13 -10.78 12.34
CA GLY A 104 -8.53 -10.50 13.62
C GLY A 104 -7.31 -11.39 13.79
N THR A 105 -6.16 -10.83 14.13
CA THR A 105 -5.19 -11.65 14.85
C THR A 105 -5.92 -12.13 16.10
N LYS A 106 -6.33 -13.40 16.13
CA LYS A 106 -6.58 -14.11 17.39
C LYS A 106 -5.26 -14.01 18.15
N GLY A 107 -5.08 -12.92 18.90
CA GLY A 107 -4.06 -12.86 19.93
C GLY A 107 -4.32 -14.04 20.86
N PRO A 108 -3.28 -14.70 21.37
CA PRO A 108 -3.46 -15.86 22.22
C PRO A 108 -4.35 -15.44 23.39
N GLU A 109 -5.48 -16.12 23.54
CA GLU A 109 -6.14 -16.17 24.83
C GLU A 109 -5.12 -16.84 25.76
N ASN A 110 -4.45 -16.05 26.62
CA ASN A 110 -3.92 -16.42 27.94
C ASN A 110 -3.13 -15.28 28.57
#